data_AF-A0A5C7X0U4-F1
#
_entry.id   AF-A0A5C7X0U4-F1
#
_cell.length_a   1.000
_cell.length_b   1.000
_cell.length_c   1.000
_cell.angle_alpha   90.00
_cell.angle_beta   90.00
_cell.angle_gamma   90.00
#
_symmetry.space_group_name_H-M   'P 1'
#
loop_
_entity.id
_entity.type
_entity.pdbx_description
1 polymer ?
#
loop_
_entity_poly.entity_id
_entity_poly.type
_entity_poly.pdbx_seq_one_letter_code
_entity_poly.pdbx_strand_id
1 'polypeptide(L)'
;LERTSFDSSLLDFDFELDEKAEPKIPPRASFATSSNLNAIDMELSRTVDTAIEMPDAGPPTEPPLDLDLQQEVATKLELARAYEEMGDKEGARELVEEVLREGSGRQQDEARLILGRLS
;
A
#
# COMPACT_ATOMS: atom_id res chain seq x y z
N LEU A 1 26.53 21.95 -23.77
CA LEU A 1 25.19 22.59 -23.77
C LEU A 1 24.44 22.04 -24.97
N GLU A 2 23.60 21.02 -24.78
CA GLU A 2 22.67 20.58 -25.82
C GLU A 2 21.29 21.07 -25.38
N ARG A 3 20.72 22.00 -26.16
CA ARG A 3 19.40 22.57 -25.89
C ARG A 3 18.35 21.61 -26.40
N THR A 4 17.43 21.25 -25.53
CA THR A 4 16.17 20.58 -25.83
C THR A 4 15.41 21.36 -26.91
N SER A 5 15.10 20.71 -28.03
CA SER A 5 14.12 21.19 -29.02
C SER A 5 12.72 20.93 -28.47
N PHE A 6 12.10 21.97 -27.90
CA PHE A 6 10.68 21.99 -27.58
C PHE A 6 9.91 22.25 -28.88
N ASP A 7 9.05 21.31 -29.27
CA ASP A 7 8.26 21.38 -30.50
C ASP A 7 7.17 22.45 -30.35
N SER A 8 7.29 23.53 -31.11
CA SER A 8 6.34 24.65 -31.11
C SER A 8 5.03 24.35 -31.86
N SER A 9 4.86 23.13 -32.40
CA SER A 9 3.59 22.67 -32.97
C SER A 9 2.65 22.10 -31.90
N LEU A 10 3.13 21.86 -30.68
CA LEU A 10 2.30 21.49 -29.52
C LEU A 10 1.58 22.71 -28.90
N LEU A 11 1.84 23.92 -29.42
CA LEU A 11 1.19 25.17 -29.04
C LEU A 11 0.01 25.54 -29.94
N ASP A 12 -0.38 24.69 -30.90
CA ASP A 12 -1.69 24.84 -31.57
C ASP A 12 -2.78 24.30 -30.64
N PHE A 13 -2.98 25.09 -29.57
CA PHE A 13 -4.03 25.00 -28.58
C PHE A 13 -5.35 25.31 -29.30
N ASP A 14 -5.94 24.32 -29.97
CA ASP A 14 -7.34 24.42 -30.40
C ASP A 14 -8.26 24.21 -29.18
N PHE A 15 -8.23 25.21 -28.31
CA PHE A 15 -9.13 25.34 -27.17
C PHE A 15 -10.41 26.01 -27.68
N GLU A 16 -11.27 25.21 -28.30
CA GLU A 16 -12.69 25.53 -28.47
C GLU A 16 -13.33 25.60 -27.07
N LEU A 17 -13.27 26.79 -26.47
CA LEU A 17 -14.01 27.13 -25.27
C LEU A 17 -15.49 27.24 -25.64
N ASP A 18 -16.21 26.12 -25.62
CA ASP A 18 -17.68 26.10 -25.70
C ASP A 18 -18.26 26.79 -24.46
N GLU A 19 -18.39 28.11 -24.57
CA GLU A 19 -19.25 28.93 -23.75
C GLU A 19 -20.70 28.53 -24.07
N LYS A 20 -21.24 27.55 -23.32
CA LYS A 20 -22.60 27.55 -22.70
C LYS A 20 -23.05 26.15 -22.28
N ALA A 21 -22.57 25.69 -21.14
CA ALA A 21 -23.31 24.76 -20.30
C ALA A 21 -23.15 25.18 -18.84
N GLU A 22 -24.18 25.86 -18.29
CA GLU A 22 -24.31 26.01 -16.85
C GLU A 22 -24.39 24.61 -16.22
N PRO A 23 -23.46 24.20 -15.35
CA PRO A 23 -23.72 23.08 -14.49
C PRO A 23 -24.73 23.60 -13.44
N LYS A 24 -26.01 23.24 -13.59
CA LYS A 24 -26.89 23.10 -12.42
C LYS A 24 -26.34 21.97 -11.58
N ILE A 25 -25.34 22.28 -10.77
CA ILE A 25 -24.85 21.41 -9.72
C ILE A 25 -26.02 21.27 -8.74
N PRO A 26 -26.68 20.09 -8.62
CA PRO A 26 -27.57 19.89 -7.48
C PRO A 26 -26.73 20.11 -6.22
N PRO A 27 -27.25 20.77 -5.16
CA PRO A 27 -26.50 20.92 -3.93
C PRO A 27 -26.07 19.52 -3.50
N ARG A 28 -24.77 19.25 -3.64
CA ARG A 28 -24.14 18.01 -3.20
C ARG A 28 -24.52 17.93 -1.74
N ALA A 29 -25.33 16.94 -1.39
CA ALA A 29 -25.72 16.71 -0.02
C ALA A 29 -24.43 16.74 0.79
N SER A 30 -24.30 17.75 1.63
CA SER A 30 -23.27 17.78 2.65
C SER A 30 -23.44 16.46 3.38
N PHE A 31 -22.50 15.53 3.22
CA PHE A 31 -22.33 14.49 4.21
C PHE A 31 -21.84 15.23 5.46
N ALA A 32 -22.79 15.86 6.15
CA ALA A 32 -22.70 16.05 7.57
C ALA A 32 -22.76 14.63 8.13
N THR A 33 -21.60 13.97 8.16
CA THR A 33 -21.32 13.05 9.24
C THR A 33 -21.38 13.91 10.49
N SER A 34 -22.59 14.10 11.02
CA SER A 34 -22.78 14.38 12.42
C SER A 34 -22.32 13.11 13.13
N SER A 35 -21.00 12.93 13.15
CA SER A 35 -20.33 12.08 14.09
C SER A 35 -20.79 12.58 15.43
N ASN A 36 -21.76 11.88 16.00
CA ASN A 36 -22.22 12.12 17.35
C ASN A 36 -21.08 11.64 18.25
N LEU A 37 -20.05 12.47 18.40
CA LEU A 37 -18.86 12.19 19.19
C LEU A 37 -19.19 12.12 20.70
N ASN A 38 -20.41 12.47 21.10
CA ASN A 38 -20.93 12.26 22.45
C ASN A 38 -21.33 10.79 22.72
N ALA A 39 -21.42 9.92 21.71
CA ALA A 39 -21.63 8.48 21.91
C ALA A 39 -20.31 7.72 22.16
N ILE A 40 -19.17 8.38 22.01
CA ILE A 40 -17.85 7.87 22.42
C ILE A 40 -17.64 8.30 23.88
N ASP A 41 -18.60 7.94 24.72
CA ASP A 41 -18.55 8.15 26.17
C ASP A 41 -17.62 7.10 26.78
N MET A 42 -16.35 7.49 26.96
CA MET A 42 -15.45 7.07 28.05
C MET A 42 -15.37 5.58 28.47
N GLU A 43 -15.77 4.60 27.66
CA GLU A 43 -15.47 3.18 27.90
C GLU A 43 -14.07 2.77 27.39
N LEU A 44 -13.13 3.72 27.32
CA LEU A 44 -11.70 3.41 27.19
C LEU A 44 -11.02 3.36 28.58
N SER A 45 -11.77 3.63 29.66
CA SER A 45 -11.23 3.72 31.02
C SER A 45 -11.37 2.44 31.86
N ARG A 46 -11.92 1.33 31.32
CA ARG A 46 -12.27 0.16 32.17
C ARG A 46 -11.65 -1.19 31.83
N THR A 47 -10.86 -1.36 30.76
CA THR A 47 -10.15 -2.65 30.53
C THR A 47 -8.81 -2.51 29.81
N VAL A 48 -7.96 -1.54 30.18
CA VAL A 48 -6.56 -1.55 29.74
C VAL A 48 -5.64 -1.48 30.96
N ASP A 49 -5.75 -2.49 31.82
CA ASP A 49 -4.68 -2.94 32.71
C ASP A 49 -3.59 -3.70 31.91
N THR A 50 -3.39 -3.31 30.65
CA THR A 50 -2.22 -3.65 29.88
C THR A 50 -1.41 -2.38 29.84
N ALA A 51 -0.62 -2.15 30.88
CA ALA A 51 0.57 -1.35 30.77
C ALA A 51 1.45 -2.02 29.70
N ILE A 52 1.16 -1.74 28.43
CA ILE A 52 2.15 -1.82 27.37
C ILE A 52 3.09 -0.67 27.68
N GLU A 53 4.04 -0.96 28.55
CA GLU A 53 5.27 -0.20 28.68
C GLU A 53 5.87 -0.20 27.27
N MET A 54 5.58 0.84 26.48
CA MET A 54 6.30 1.06 25.24
C MET A 54 7.75 1.22 25.67
N PRO A 55 8.67 0.32 25.26
CA PRO A 55 10.08 0.57 25.51
C PRO A 55 10.38 1.93 24.91
N ASP A 56 11.04 2.79 25.69
CA ASP A 56 11.67 4.01 25.21
C ASP A 56 12.45 3.62 23.95
N ALA A 57 11.89 3.95 22.78
CA ALA A 57 12.55 3.74 21.51
C ALA A 57 13.68 4.74 21.53
N GLY A 58 14.83 4.28 22.03
CA GLY A 58 16.08 5.02 22.02
C GLY A 58 16.36 5.58 20.62
N PRO A 59 17.40 6.42 20.47
CA PRO A 59 17.72 7.05 19.20
C PRO A 59 17.64 6.02 18.06
N PRO A 60 17.01 6.36 16.92
CA PRO A 60 16.62 5.41 15.89
C PRO A 60 17.83 4.55 15.57
N THR A 61 17.81 3.35 16.12
CA THR A 61 18.87 2.38 15.90
C THR A 61 18.40 1.75 14.61
N GLU A 62 19.05 2.10 13.50
CA GLU A 62 18.79 1.45 12.22
C GLU A 62 18.80 -0.06 12.49
N PRO A 63 17.67 -0.75 12.29
CA PRO A 63 17.66 -2.19 12.45
C PRO A 63 18.75 -2.76 11.54
N PRO A 64 19.43 -3.83 11.96
CA PRO A 64 20.34 -4.52 11.04
C PRO A 64 19.58 -4.80 9.74
N LEU A 65 20.20 -4.47 8.60
CA LEU A 65 19.61 -4.60 7.26
C LEU A 65 18.98 -5.99 7.02
N ASP A 66 19.49 -7.02 7.69
CA ASP A 66 18.96 -8.38 7.65
C ASP A 66 17.54 -8.51 8.24
N LEU A 67 17.17 -7.71 9.26
CA LEU A 67 15.81 -7.71 9.81
C LEU A 67 14.83 -7.07 8.83
N ASP A 68 15.22 -5.98 8.18
CA ASP A 68 14.39 -5.31 7.18
C ASP A 68 14.14 -6.23 5.98
N LEU A 69 15.20 -6.89 5.48
CA LEU A 69 15.06 -7.89 4.41
C LEU A 69 14.15 -9.06 4.83
N GLN A 70 14.26 -9.55 6.07
CA GLN A 70 13.38 -10.62 6.54
C GLN A 70 11.91 -10.19 6.59
N GLN A 71 11.63 -8.95 7.02
CA GLN A 71 10.27 -8.40 7.05
C GLN A 71 9.73 -8.14 5.64
N GLU A 72 10.58 -7.62 4.75
CA GLU A 72 10.20 -7.38 3.36
C GLU A 72 9.84 -8.69 2.66
N VAL A 73 10.68 -9.72 2.80
CA VAL A 73 10.42 -11.07 2.25
C VAL A 73 9.16 -11.69 2.85
N ALA A 74 8.92 -11.52 4.15
CA ALA A 74 7.68 -11.99 4.79
C ALA A 74 6.44 -11.32 4.18
N THR A 75 6.52 -10.02 3.92
CA THR A 75 5.45 -9.26 3.25
C THR A 75 5.24 -9.76 1.82
N LYS A 76 6.32 -10.01 1.06
CA LYS A 76 6.26 -10.58 -0.30
C LYS A 76 5.56 -11.95 -0.31
N LEU A 77 5.84 -12.81 0.67
CA LEU A 77 5.17 -14.11 0.83
C LEU A 77 3.66 -13.97 1.09
N GLU A 78 3.26 -13.01 1.93
CA GLU A 78 1.85 -12.76 2.23
C GLU A 78 1.10 -12.22 1.01
N LEU A 79 1.72 -11.29 0.26
CA LEU A 79 1.18 -10.80 -1.00
C LEU A 79 1.04 -11.92 -2.04
N ALA A 80 2.04 -12.79 -2.18
CA ALA A 80 1.97 -13.92 -3.10
C ALA A 80 0.79 -14.85 -2.80
N ARG A 81 0.49 -15.10 -1.52
CA ARG A 81 -0.68 -15.89 -1.11
C ARG A 81 -1.98 -15.18 -1.46
N ALA A 82 -2.06 -13.86 -1.25
CA ALA A 82 -3.23 -13.09 -1.66
C ALA A 82 -3.45 -13.15 -3.19
N TYR A 83 -2.38 -13.05 -3.99
CA TYR A 83 -2.46 -13.20 -5.45
C TYR A 83 -2.88 -14.62 -5.87
N GLU A 84 -2.35 -15.67 -5.21
CA GLU A 84 -2.79 -17.06 -5.40
C GLU A 84 -4.31 -17.20 -5.15
N GLU A 85 -4.80 -16.65 -4.04
CA GLU A 85 -6.21 -16.69 -3.65
C GLU A 85 -7.12 -15.92 -4.62
N MET A 86 -6.62 -14.82 -5.20
CA MET A 86 -7.33 -14.07 -6.25
C MET A 86 -7.27 -14.75 -7.63
N GLY A 87 -6.47 -15.81 -7.78
CA GLY A 87 -6.28 -16.51 -9.05
C GLY A 87 -5.26 -15.85 -10.00
N ASP A 88 -4.57 -14.81 -9.55
CA ASP A 88 -3.47 -14.18 -10.27
C ASP A 88 -2.18 -14.99 -10.06
N LYS A 89 -2.07 -16.08 -10.82
CA LYS A 89 -0.93 -16.99 -10.74
C LYS A 89 0.37 -16.36 -11.21
N GLU A 90 0.33 -15.42 -12.15
CA GLU A 90 1.53 -14.76 -12.67
C GLU A 90 2.11 -13.80 -11.62
N GLY A 91 1.28 -12.94 -11.03
CA GLY A 91 1.72 -12.03 -9.97
C GLY A 91 2.21 -12.77 -8.71
N ALA A 92 1.53 -13.83 -8.30
CA ALA A 92 1.99 -14.68 -7.20
C ALA A 92 3.35 -15.33 -7.49
N ARG A 93 3.57 -15.76 -8.74
CA ARG A 93 4.82 -16.41 -9.15
C ARG A 93 6.00 -15.45 -9.12
N GLU A 94 5.84 -14.24 -9.66
CA GLU A 94 6.92 -13.22 -9.63
C GLU A 94 7.38 -12.93 -8.20
N LEU A 95 6.44 -12.73 -7.28
CA LEU A 95 6.75 -12.49 -5.87
C LEU A 95 7.48 -13.68 -5.21
N VAL A 96 7.01 -14.90 -5.48
CA VAL A 96 7.64 -16.12 -4.92
C VAL A 96 9.05 -16.33 -5.48
N GLU A 97 9.30 -16.02 -6.75
CA GLU A 97 10.65 -16.07 -7.33
C GLU A 97 11.60 -15.06 -6.69
N GLU A 98 11.11 -13.88 -6.30
CA GLU A 98 11.88 -12.89 -5.54
C GLU A 98 12.20 -13.39 -4.12
N VAL A 99 11.22 -13.97 -3.43
CA VAL A 99 11.40 -14.61 -2.10
C VAL A 99 12.43 -15.74 -2.16
N LEU A 100 12.47 -16.51 -3.25
CA LEU A 100 13.48 -17.57 -3.43
C LEU A 100 14.91 -17.03 -3.51
N ARG A 101 15.08 -15.80 -4.00
CA ARG A 101 16.38 -15.14 -4.16
C ARG A 101 16.82 -14.42 -2.89
N GLU A 102 15.89 -13.79 -2.18
CA GLU A 102 16.17 -12.86 -1.09
C GLU A 102 15.89 -13.45 0.30
N GLY A 103 15.03 -14.46 0.37
CA GLY A 103 14.58 -15.03 1.63
C GLY A 103 15.58 -15.97 2.30
N SER A 104 15.40 -16.12 3.61
CA SER A 104 16.07 -17.16 4.41
C SER A 104 15.58 -18.56 4.04
N GLY A 105 16.30 -19.62 4.44
CA GLY A 105 15.95 -21.00 4.09
C GLY A 105 14.48 -21.37 4.37
N ARG A 106 13.93 -20.94 5.51
CA ARG A 106 12.51 -21.15 5.84
C ARG A 106 11.56 -20.45 4.88
N GLN A 107 11.86 -19.19 4.53
CA GLN A 107 11.05 -18.41 3.59
C GLN A 107 11.12 -18.98 2.17
N GLN A 108 12.31 -19.46 1.76
CA GLN A 108 12.46 -20.16 0.49
C GLN A 108 11.66 -21.46 0.44
N ASP A 109 11.64 -22.23 1.52
CA ASP A 109 10.83 -23.45 1.61
C ASP A 109 9.34 -23.15 1.47
N GLU A 110 8.84 -22.11 2.14
CA GLU A 110 7.45 -21.64 1.97
C GLU A 110 7.16 -21.18 0.53
N ALA A 111 8.07 -20.42 -0.08
CA ALA A 111 7.97 -20.02 -1.47
C ALA A 111 7.86 -21.24 -2.41
N ARG A 112 8.66 -22.29 -2.21
CA ARG A 112 8.58 -23.52 -3.02
C ARG A 112 7.21 -24.21 -2.89
N LEU A 113 6.59 -24.17 -1.72
CA LEU A 113 5.25 -24.73 -1.51
C LEU A 113 4.19 -23.97 -2.30
N ILE A 114 4.23 -22.63 -2.27
CA ILE A 114 3.32 -21.79 -3.06
C ILE A 114 3.56 -22.03 -4.56
N LEU A 115 4.82 -22.05 -5.01
CA LEU A 115 5.16 -22.31 -6.41
C LEU A 115 4.58 -23.64 -6.92
N GLY A 116 4.59 -24.68 -6.09
CA GLY A 116 4.00 -25.99 -6.40
C GLY A 116 2.46 -26.01 -6.45
N ARG A 117 1.79 -24.99 -5.89
CA ARG A 117 0.33 -24.80 -6.00
C ARG A 117 -0.05 -23.96 -7.22
N LEU A 118 0.85 -23.10 -7.66
CA LEU A 118 0.67 -22.25 -8.83
C LEU A 118 0.80 -23.04 -10.16
N SER A 119 1.48 -24.19 -10.15
CA SER A 119 1.58 -25.09 -11.32
C SER A 119 0.24 -25.60 -11.86
#